data_AF-A0A8C4WE85-F1
#
_entry.id   AF-A0A8C4WE85-F1
#
_cell.length_a   1.000
_cell.length_b   1.000
_cell.length_c   1.000
_cell.angle_alpha   90.00
_cell.angle_beta   90.00
_cell.angle_gamma   90.00
#
_symmetry.space_group_name_H-M   'P 1'
#
loop_
_entity.id
_entity.type
_entity.pdbx_description
1 polymer ?
#
loop_
_entity_poly.entity_id
_entity_poly.type
_entity_poly.pdbx_seq_one_letter_code
_entity_poly.pdbx_strand_id
1 'polypeptide(L)'
;MALLMMDDEDDRRHFNYEKIVKQQNLSKTKKKQLMKKKELLEDDFQVNVADTRFQALYTSHLFNLDPCDPNFKKTKAVEKFLEEKARQREQKQQNLAKQIQENEIGKKENITKKAVDPALSMLIKSVKNKTEEFQARKKLKIK
;
A
#
# COMPACT_ATOMS: atom_id res chain seq x y z
N MET A 1 52.12 -12.00 -33.46
CA MET A 1 50.66 -11.78 -33.53
C MET A 1 49.98 -13.13 -33.48
N ALA A 2 49.39 -13.50 -32.35
CA ALA A 2 48.57 -14.70 -32.22
C ALA A 2 47.15 -14.22 -31.90
N LEU A 3 46.25 -14.41 -32.87
CA LEU A 3 44.83 -14.08 -32.74
C LEU A 3 44.19 -15.17 -31.87
N LEU A 4 43.96 -14.83 -30.61
CA LEU A 4 43.16 -15.63 -29.69
C LEU A 4 41.69 -15.48 -30.11
N MET A 5 41.23 -16.36 -31.00
CA MET A 5 39.80 -16.63 -31.17
C MET A 5 39.37 -17.43 -29.93
N MET A 6 39.23 -16.73 -28.80
CA MET A 6 38.56 -17.24 -27.61
C MET A 6 37.06 -17.25 -27.91
N ASP A 7 36.49 -18.42 -27.71
CA ASP A 7 35.12 -18.88 -27.98
C ASP A 7 34.08 -18.23 -27.04
N ASP A 8 34.15 -16.92 -26.84
CA ASP A 8 33.29 -16.14 -25.92
C ASP A 8 32.02 -15.60 -26.62
N GLU A 9 31.37 -16.43 -27.44
CA GLU A 9 30.16 -16.03 -28.19
C GLU A 9 28.85 -16.55 -27.57
N ASP A 10 28.86 -17.55 -26.68
CA ASP A 10 27.62 -18.18 -26.19
C ASP A 10 27.07 -17.65 -24.84
N ASP A 11 27.83 -16.87 -24.07
CA ASP A 11 27.38 -16.31 -22.78
C ASP A 11 26.73 -14.91 -22.87
N ARG A 12 26.55 -14.37 -24.07
CA ARG A 12 25.95 -13.04 -24.27
C ARG A 12 24.44 -13.09 -24.08
N ARG A 13 24.00 -12.91 -22.84
CA ARG A 13 22.58 -12.70 -22.49
C ARG A 13 22.09 -11.34 -23.02
N HIS A 14 21.63 -11.29 -24.27
CA HIS A 14 21.09 -10.07 -24.85
C HIS A 14 19.83 -9.60 -24.10
N PHE A 15 19.82 -8.32 -23.68
CA PHE A 15 18.66 -7.72 -23.03
C PHE A 15 17.52 -7.54 -24.04
N ASN A 16 16.41 -8.24 -23.81
CA ASN A 16 15.20 -8.07 -24.59
C ASN A 16 14.04 -7.74 -23.65
N TYR A 17 13.70 -6.44 -23.58
CA TYR A 17 12.65 -5.94 -22.71
C TYR A 17 11.30 -6.64 -22.95
N GLU A 18 10.89 -6.82 -24.20
CA GLU A 18 9.61 -7.46 -24.51
C GLU A 18 9.54 -8.89 -24.03
N LYS A 19 10.61 -9.68 -24.21
CA LYS A 19 10.68 -11.06 -23.74
C LYS A 19 10.58 -11.12 -22.22
N ILE A 20 11.27 -10.23 -21.51
CA ILE A 20 11.25 -10.13 -20.05
C ILE A 20 9.84 -9.83 -19.55
N VAL A 21 9.18 -8.80 -20.10
CA VAL A 21 7.81 -8.44 -19.73
C VAL A 21 6.85 -9.59 -20.00
N LYS A 22 6.96 -10.24 -21.17
CA LYS A 22 6.12 -11.39 -21.53
C LYS A 22 6.32 -12.54 -20.53
N GLN A 23 7.57 -12.92 -20.23
CA GLN A 23 7.90 -14.01 -19.31
C GLN A 23 7.47 -13.73 -17.86
N GLN A 24 7.58 -12.48 -17.40
CA GLN A 24 7.13 -12.08 -16.06
C GLN A 24 5.59 -12.15 -15.93
N ASN A 25 4.85 -11.91 -17.03
CA ASN A 25 3.39 -12.00 -17.07
C ASN A 25 2.82 -13.38 -17.41
N LEU A 26 3.65 -14.40 -17.58
CA LEU A 26 3.17 -15.76 -17.87
C LEU A 26 2.42 -16.37 -16.68
N SER A 27 1.41 -17.18 -16.98
CA SER A 27 0.73 -17.99 -15.98
C SER A 27 1.69 -19.03 -15.36
N LYS A 28 1.40 -19.44 -14.11
CA LYS A 28 2.18 -20.46 -13.39
C LYS A 28 2.36 -21.75 -14.21
N THR A 29 1.34 -22.15 -14.98
CA THR A 29 1.36 -23.33 -15.84
C THR A 29 2.33 -23.18 -17.02
N LYS A 30 2.27 -22.06 -17.74
CA LYS A 30 3.18 -21.76 -18.86
C LYS A 30 4.63 -21.60 -18.37
N LYS A 31 4.83 -20.97 -17.21
CA LYS A 31 6.16 -20.85 -16.59
C LYS A 31 6.77 -22.21 -16.27
N LYS A 32 5.98 -23.15 -15.73
CA LYS A 32 6.45 -24.53 -15.46
C LYS A 32 6.83 -25.28 -16.75
N GLN A 33 6.12 -25.05 -17.85
CA GLN A 33 6.47 -25.63 -19.15
C GLN A 33 7.79 -25.04 -19.70
N LEU A 34 7.98 -23.72 -19.64
CA LEU A 34 9.23 -23.08 -20.06
C LEU A 34 10.43 -23.53 -19.22
N MET A 35 10.24 -23.71 -17.90
CA MET A 35 11.27 -24.26 -17.01
C MET A 35 11.72 -25.66 -17.45
N LYS A 36 10.78 -26.54 -17.83
CA LYS A 36 11.11 -27.88 -18.34
C LYS A 36 11.89 -27.82 -19.66
N LYS A 37 11.62 -26.80 -20.49
CA LYS A 37 12.31 -26.57 -21.76
C LYS A 37 13.64 -25.81 -21.62
N LYS A 38 14.02 -25.38 -20.40
CA LYS A 38 15.18 -24.50 -20.14
C LYS A 38 15.15 -23.17 -20.91
N GLU A 39 13.97 -22.72 -21.36
CA GLU A 39 13.79 -21.46 -22.09
C GLU A 39 13.45 -20.28 -21.15
N LEU A 40 13.35 -20.53 -19.84
CA LEU A 40 13.05 -19.47 -18.90
C LEU A 40 14.29 -18.59 -18.70
N LEU A 41 14.13 -17.29 -18.93
CA LEU A 41 15.17 -16.32 -18.63
C LEU A 41 15.28 -16.17 -17.11
N GLU A 42 16.46 -16.48 -16.56
CA GLU A 42 16.78 -16.20 -15.16
C GLU A 42 17.11 -14.72 -15.01
N ASP A 43 16.33 -14.06 -14.15
CA ASP A 43 16.37 -12.62 -13.90
C ASP A 43 16.44 -12.38 -12.39
N ASP A 44 17.66 -12.09 -11.94
CA ASP A 44 18.04 -11.82 -10.54
C ASP A 44 18.08 -10.33 -10.21
N PHE A 45 17.70 -9.48 -11.16
CA PHE A 45 17.74 -8.04 -10.96
C PHE A 45 16.68 -7.60 -9.94
N GLN A 46 17.10 -6.87 -8.92
CA GLN A 46 16.22 -6.28 -7.91
C GLN A 46 16.39 -4.76 -7.89
N VAL A 47 15.25 -4.06 -7.90
CA VAL A 47 15.24 -2.59 -7.88
C VAL A 47 15.38 -2.06 -6.46
N ASN A 48 16.25 -1.07 -6.28
CA ASN A 48 16.35 -0.32 -5.04
C ASN A 48 15.18 0.66 -4.93
N VAL A 49 14.21 0.29 -4.09
CA VAL A 49 13.00 1.05 -3.77
C VAL A 49 13.32 2.34 -2.99
N ALA A 50 14.44 2.39 -2.27
CA ALA A 50 14.84 3.53 -1.45
C ALA A 50 15.59 4.62 -2.24
N ASP A 51 15.77 4.46 -3.54
CA ASP A 51 16.44 5.45 -4.39
C ASP A 51 15.57 6.70 -4.55
N THR A 52 16.17 7.88 -4.33
CA THR A 52 15.51 9.19 -4.38
C THR A 52 14.91 9.47 -5.75
N ARG A 53 15.45 8.90 -6.83
CA ARG A 53 14.93 9.05 -8.19
C ARG A 53 13.50 8.51 -8.34
N PHE A 54 13.12 7.52 -7.54
CA PHE A 54 11.78 6.93 -7.57
C PHE A 54 10.80 7.60 -6.61
N GLN A 55 11.24 8.56 -5.80
CA GLN A 55 10.39 9.25 -4.82
C GLN A 55 9.17 9.92 -5.45
N ALA A 56 9.32 10.45 -6.66
CA ALA A 56 8.26 11.07 -7.43
C ALA A 56 7.08 10.11 -7.71
N LEU A 57 7.33 8.80 -7.86
CA LEU A 57 6.29 7.77 -8.08
C LEU A 57 5.35 7.62 -6.88
N TYR A 58 5.85 7.92 -5.68
CA TYR A 58 5.08 7.77 -4.44
C TYR A 58 4.34 9.04 -4.05
N THR A 59 4.96 10.20 -4.30
CA THR A 59 4.49 11.49 -3.79
C THR A 59 3.68 12.28 -4.81
N SER A 60 4.08 12.29 -6.09
CA SER A 60 3.44 13.09 -7.12
C SER A 60 2.36 12.31 -7.85
N HIS A 61 1.23 12.95 -8.12
CA HIS A 61 0.14 12.34 -8.87
C HIS A 61 0.46 12.14 -10.36
N LEU A 62 1.36 12.96 -10.92
CA LEU A 62 1.72 12.94 -12.35
C LEU A 62 2.48 11.67 -12.75
N PHE A 63 3.19 11.06 -11.82
CA PHE A 63 4.04 9.88 -12.06
C PHE A 63 3.44 8.61 -11.44
N ASN A 64 2.13 8.61 -11.18
CA ASN A 64 1.45 7.45 -10.62
C ASN A 64 1.36 6.31 -11.64
N LEU A 65 1.68 5.09 -11.19
CA LEU A 65 1.51 3.87 -11.99
C LEU A 65 0.02 3.48 -12.01
N ASP A 66 -0.64 3.67 -13.16
CA ASP A 66 -2.06 3.35 -13.37
C ASP A 66 -2.24 2.11 -14.27
N PRO A 67 -2.89 1.03 -13.81
CA PRO A 67 -3.22 -0.12 -14.64
C PRO A 67 -4.10 0.17 -15.87
N CYS A 68 -4.81 1.31 -15.89
CA CYS A 68 -5.63 1.73 -17.02
C CYS A 68 -4.82 2.34 -18.17
N ASP A 69 -3.55 2.71 -17.95
CA ASP A 69 -2.69 3.27 -18.99
C ASP A 69 -2.14 2.14 -19.92
N PRO A 70 -2.24 2.28 -21.25
CA PRO A 70 -1.64 1.32 -22.21
C PRO A 70 -0.13 1.08 -22.02
N ASN A 71 0.57 2.07 -21.48
CA ASN A 71 2.00 2.00 -21.19
C ASN A 71 2.31 1.22 -19.92
N PHE A 72 1.30 0.86 -19.11
CA PHE A 72 1.49 0.07 -17.92
C PHE A 72 1.96 -1.34 -18.26
N LYS A 73 3.21 -1.65 -17.91
CA LYS A 73 3.78 -2.99 -18.01
C LYS A 73 3.94 -3.58 -16.62
N LYS A 74 3.14 -4.62 -16.34
CA LYS A 74 3.24 -5.37 -15.09
C LYS A 74 4.56 -6.13 -15.06
N THR A 75 5.53 -5.58 -14.35
CA THR A 75 6.86 -6.17 -14.15
C THR A 75 7.12 -6.34 -12.65
N LYS A 76 8.05 -7.23 -12.29
CA LYS A 76 8.42 -7.44 -10.87
C LYS A 76 8.84 -6.13 -10.19
N ALA A 77 9.55 -5.26 -10.90
CA ALA A 77 9.95 -3.93 -10.40
C ALA A 77 8.75 -3.04 -10.08
N VAL A 78 7.77 -2.97 -10.99
CA VAL A 78 6.52 -2.22 -10.81
C VAL A 78 5.73 -2.74 -9.62
N GLU A 79 5.69 -4.06 -9.41
CA GLU A 79 5.06 -4.66 -8.23
C GLU A 79 5.74 -4.21 -6.93
N LYS A 80 7.09 -4.19 -6.89
CA LYS A 80 7.85 -3.67 -5.73
C LYS A 80 7.58 -2.20 -5.44
N PHE A 81 7.47 -1.37 -6.48
CA PHE A 81 7.08 0.03 -6.31
C PHE A 81 5.66 0.16 -5.73
N LEU A 82 4.73 -0.68 -6.16
CA LEU A 82 3.36 -0.65 -5.65
C LEU A 82 3.27 -1.12 -4.19
N GLU A 83 4.02 -2.16 -3.82
CA GLU A 83 4.16 -2.64 -2.43
C GLU A 83 4.67 -1.53 -1.51
N GLU A 84 5.75 -0.84 -1.91
CA GLU A 84 6.28 0.27 -1.10
C GLU A 84 5.29 1.43 -0.97
N LYS A 85 4.60 1.77 -2.06
CA LYS A 85 3.57 2.81 -2.03
C LYS A 85 2.44 2.47 -1.05
N ALA A 86 2.03 1.20 -1.01
CA ALA A 86 1.04 0.72 -0.04
C ALA A 86 1.58 0.85 1.39
N ARG A 87 2.82 0.42 1.64
CA ARG A 87 3.49 0.56 2.95
C ARG A 87 3.53 2.02 3.43
N GLN A 88 3.93 2.94 2.57
CA GLN A 88 3.96 4.38 2.91
C GLN A 88 2.58 4.95 3.21
N ARG A 89 1.54 4.48 2.51
CA ARG A 89 0.15 4.89 2.76
C ARG A 89 -0.32 4.42 4.12
N GLU A 90 -0.06 3.17 4.48
CA GLU A 90 -0.40 2.61 5.79
C GLU A 90 0.32 3.36 6.91
N GLN A 91 1.62 3.63 6.76
CA GLN A 91 2.40 4.38 7.74
C GLN A 91 1.87 5.81 7.91
N LYS A 92 1.49 6.49 6.82
CA LYS A 92 0.87 7.82 6.87
C LYS A 92 -0.48 7.80 7.59
N GLN A 93 -1.30 6.76 7.36
CA GLN A 93 -2.58 6.60 8.06
C GLN A 93 -2.38 6.34 9.55
N GLN A 94 -1.41 5.50 9.94
CA GLN A 94 -1.08 5.26 11.34
C GLN A 94 -0.59 6.52 12.04
N ASN A 95 0.27 7.31 11.39
CA ASN A 95 0.74 8.58 11.94
C ASN A 95 -0.40 9.58 12.10
N LEU A 96 -1.29 9.67 11.12
CA LEU A 96 -2.47 10.53 11.22
C LEU A 96 -3.40 10.08 12.36
N ALA A 97 -3.61 8.77 12.52
CA ALA A 97 -4.41 8.22 13.61
C ALA A 97 -3.80 8.52 14.98
N LYS A 98 -2.48 8.39 15.15
CA LYS A 98 -1.77 8.78 16.37
C LYS A 98 -1.91 10.28 16.65
N GLN A 99 -1.73 11.12 15.64
CA GLN A 99 -1.86 12.57 15.78
C GLN A 99 -3.30 12.98 16.14
N ILE A 100 -4.32 12.28 15.62
CA ILE A 100 -5.71 12.48 16.02
C ILE A 100 -5.91 12.06 17.48
N GLN A 101 -5.41 10.89 17.90
CA GLN A 101 -5.51 10.42 19.28
C GLN A 101 -4.82 11.36 20.27
N GLU A 102 -3.62 11.84 19.97
CA GLU A 102 -2.90 12.81 20.82
C GLU A 102 -3.66 14.14 20.92
N ASN A 103 -4.23 14.64 19.80
CA ASN A 103 -5.07 15.82 19.83
C ASN A 103 -6.39 15.61 20.58
N GLU A 104 -6.98 14.41 20.53
CA GLU A 104 -8.17 14.07 21.31
C GLU A 104 -7.87 13.93 22.80
N ILE A 105 -6.72 13.36 23.17
CA ILE A 105 -6.25 13.26 24.56
C ILE A 105 -5.94 14.66 25.10
N GLY A 106 -5.24 15.50 24.33
CA GLY A 106 -4.97 16.90 24.68
C GLY A 106 -6.25 17.74 24.78
N LYS A 107 -7.25 17.49 23.94
CA LYS A 107 -8.59 18.09 24.07
C LYS A 107 -9.35 17.55 25.27
N LYS A 108 -9.32 16.25 25.56
CA LYS A 108 -9.95 15.66 26.75
C LYS A 108 -9.32 16.19 28.03
N GLU A 109 -8.00 16.32 28.10
CA GLU A 109 -7.33 16.95 29.24
C GLU A 109 -7.65 18.44 29.39
N ASN A 110 -7.80 19.18 28.29
CA ASN A 110 -8.26 20.57 28.35
C ASN A 110 -9.75 20.70 28.72
N ILE A 111 -10.59 19.74 28.34
CA ILE A 111 -12.01 19.68 28.70
C ILE A 111 -12.20 19.23 30.16
N THR A 112 -11.34 18.35 30.69
CA THR A 112 -11.38 17.97 32.11
C THR A 112 -10.79 19.04 33.03
N LYS A 113 -9.84 19.86 32.54
CA LYS A 113 -9.31 21.03 33.26
C LYS A 113 -10.22 22.26 33.20
N LYS A 114 -11.08 22.38 32.18
CA LYS A 114 -12.19 23.35 32.20
C LYS A 114 -13.34 22.74 33.01
N ALA A 115 -13.51 23.19 34.25
CA ALA A 115 -14.60 22.74 35.12
C ALA A 115 -15.95 22.80 34.38
N VAL A 116 -16.47 21.64 34.00
CA VAL A 116 -17.80 21.52 33.40
C VAL A 116 -18.81 21.95 34.47
N ASP A 117 -19.67 22.90 34.14
CA ASP A 117 -20.72 23.39 35.05
C ASP A 117 -21.52 22.18 35.60
N PRO A 118 -21.60 22.02 36.94
CA PRO A 118 -22.37 20.95 37.57
C PRO A 118 -23.80 20.84 37.02
N ALA A 119 -24.44 21.96 36.67
CA ALA A 119 -25.79 21.97 36.10
C ALA A 119 -25.87 21.26 34.74
N LEU A 120 -24.86 21.46 33.88
CA LEU A 120 -24.79 20.81 32.57
C LEU A 120 -24.59 19.30 32.71
N SER A 121 -23.83 18.85 33.71
CA SER A 121 -23.63 17.43 33.99
C SER A 121 -24.93 16.73 34.42
N MET A 122 -25.77 17.42 35.22
CA MET A 122 -27.08 16.90 35.64
C MET A 122 -28.07 16.84 34.46
N LEU A 123 -28.04 17.84 33.58
CA LEU A 123 -28.86 17.87 32.37
C LEU A 123 -28.50 16.74 31.41
N ILE A 124 -27.20 16.49 31.17
CA ILE A 124 -26.77 15.38 30.31
C ILE A 124 -27.25 14.03 30.88
N LYS A 125 -27.16 13.84 32.20
CA LYS A 125 -27.67 12.63 32.87
C LYS A 125 -29.17 12.47 32.72
N SER A 126 -29.96 13.54 32.90
CA SER A 126 -31.41 13.46 32.79
C SER A 126 -31.87 13.14 31.36
N VAL A 127 -31.26 13.77 30.36
CA VAL A 127 -31.54 13.51 28.94
C VAL A 127 -31.17 12.07 28.56
N LYS A 128 -30.03 11.55 29.05
CA LYS A 128 -29.59 10.18 28.79
C LYS A 128 -30.56 9.17 29.39
N ASN A 129 -30.92 9.33 30.67
CA ASN A 129 -31.92 8.48 31.32
C ASN A 129 -33.26 8.51 30.59
N LYS A 130 -33.72 9.70 30.17
CA LYS A 130 -35.00 9.83 29.46
C LYS A 130 -35.01 9.14 28.10
N THR A 131 -33.87 9.18 27.40
CA THR A 131 -33.71 8.53 26.11
C THR A 131 -33.68 7.02 26.25
N GLU A 132 -33.00 6.49 27.28
CA GLU A 132 -32.97 5.06 27.59
C GLU A 132 -34.35 4.53 27.96
N GLU A 133 -35.10 5.26 28.80
CA GLU A 133 -36.50 4.94 29.11
C GLU A 133 -37.37 4.89 27.85
N PHE A 134 -37.22 5.88 26.96
CA PHE A 134 -38.00 5.94 25.72
C PHE A 134 -37.67 4.77 24.79
N GLN A 135 -36.39 4.41 24.66
CA GLN A 135 -35.97 3.26 23.86
C GLN A 135 -36.44 1.93 24.46
N ALA A 136 -36.36 1.76 25.78
CA ALA A 136 -36.86 0.58 26.47
C ALA A 136 -38.37 0.41 26.25
N ARG A 137 -39.14 1.49 26.39
CA ARG A 137 -40.59 1.51 26.13
C ARG A 137 -40.92 1.22 24.66
N LYS A 138 -40.12 1.72 23.71
CA LYS A 138 -40.30 1.43 22.28
C LYS A 138 -40.06 -0.05 21.97
N LYS A 139 -39.02 -0.67 22.56
CA LYS A 139 -38.73 -2.10 22.38
C LYS A 139 -39.82 -3.01 22.96
N LEU A 140 -40.49 -2.59 24.03
CA LEU A 140 -41.61 -3.32 24.63
C LEU A 140 -42.90 -3.27 23.79
N LYS A 141 -43.09 -2.26 22.93
CA LYS A 141 -44.27 -2.11 22.07
C LYS A 141 -44.15 -2.80 20.70
N ILE A 142 -42.97 -3.33 20.37
CA ILE A 142 -42.67 -3.97 19.07
C ILE A 142 -42.64 -5.51 19.20
N LYS A 143 -42.82 -6.05 20.41
CA LYS A 143 -43.19 -7.45 20.66
C LYS A 143 -44.70 -7.58 20.78
#